data_AF-A0A3M0J2H6-F1
#
_entry.id   AF-A0A3M0J2H6-F1
#
_cell.length_a   1.000
_cell.length_b   1.000
_cell.length_c   1.000
_cell.angle_alpha   90.00
_cell.angle_beta   90.00
_cell.angle_gamma   90.00
#
_symmetry.space_group_name_H-M   'P 1'
#
loop_
_entity.id
_entity.type
_entity.pdbx_description
1 polymer ?
#
loop_
_entity_poly.entity_id
_entity_poly.type
_entity_poly.pdbx_seq_one_letter_code
_entity_poly.pdbx_strand_id
1 'polypeptide(L)'
;MFRVQFGGSCKEEMQEHCCSCVQKLSQYVPVQGAEEHSQQLCHGLSQDTQGMDTEHAPDEPLPDSCTSLGERRSVAQLAQSVLRQRPELPAALRHPAWSARELGPFIRLCLMDQHFPAFVEDVEKELHRLAEE
;
A
#
# COMPACT_ATOMS: atom_id res chain seq x y z
N MET A 1 -0.22 17.83 -6.10
CA MET A 1 -0.83 17.20 -4.91
C MET A 1 -2.33 17.15 -5.14
N PHE A 2 -2.96 15.98 -5.04
CA PHE A 2 -4.41 15.84 -5.16
C PHE A 2 -4.98 15.34 -3.82
N ARG A 3 -6.26 15.61 -3.59
CA ARG A 3 -7.00 15.13 -2.42
C ARG A 3 -8.21 14.36 -2.92
N VAL A 4 -8.66 13.38 -2.13
CA VAL A 4 -9.82 12.56 -2.43
C VAL A 4 -10.80 12.62 -1.27
N GLN A 5 -12.09 12.46 -1.57
CA GLN A 5 -13.16 12.38 -0.59
C GLN A 5 -14.01 11.15 -0.92
N PHE A 6 -14.26 10.30 0.07
CA PHE A 6 -15.10 9.12 -0.10
C PHE A 6 -16.58 9.52 -0.06
N GLY A 7 -17.38 8.99 -0.99
CA GLY A 7 -18.82 9.17 -1.00
C GLY A 7 -19.55 8.13 -0.14
N GLY A 8 -20.78 8.45 0.27
CA GLY A 8 -21.66 7.58 1.05
C GLY A 8 -22.98 8.30 1.36
N SER A 9 -23.99 7.55 1.78
CA SER A 9 -25.30 8.07 2.15
C SER A 9 -25.32 8.69 3.56
N CYS A 10 -24.39 8.29 4.43
CA CYS A 10 -24.16 8.86 5.75
C CYS A 10 -22.66 8.95 6.08
N LYS A 11 -22.33 9.62 7.18
CA LYS A 11 -20.95 9.82 7.64
C LYS A 11 -20.27 8.49 7.97
N GLU A 12 -21.01 7.57 8.56
CA GLU A 12 -20.53 6.25 8.97
C GLU A 12 -20.09 5.43 7.75
N GLU A 13 -20.90 5.42 6.69
CA GLU A 13 -20.57 4.73 5.43
C GLU A 13 -19.35 5.35 4.74
N MET A 14 -19.26 6.69 4.70
CA MET A 14 -18.08 7.38 4.15
C MET A 14 -16.81 7.04 4.93
N GLN A 15 -16.92 6.92 6.26
CA GLN A 15 -15.81 6.54 7.13
C GLN A 15 -15.40 5.09 6.91
N GLU A 16 -16.34 4.16 6.79
CA GLU A 16 -16.07 2.76 6.46
C GLU A 16 -15.33 2.62 5.11
N HIS A 17 -15.79 3.32 4.07
CA HIS A 17 -15.12 3.36 2.77
C HIS A 17 -13.68 3.89 2.87
N CYS A 18 -13.46 4.94 3.66
CA CYS A 18 -12.13 5.48 3.91
C CYS A 18 -11.23 4.46 4.63
N CYS A 19 -11.71 3.87 5.73
CA CYS A 19 -10.98 2.87 6.50
C CYS A 19 -10.62 1.64 5.66
N SER A 20 -11.57 1.11 4.90
CA SER A 20 -11.34 0.00 3.97
C SER A 20 -10.28 0.33 2.92
N CYS A 21 -10.29 1.56 2.39
CA CYS A 21 -9.28 2.03 1.45
C CYS A 21 -7.88 2.10 2.08
N VAL A 22 -7.78 2.71 3.27
CA VAL A 22 -6.51 2.83 4.02
C VAL A 22 -5.95 1.43 4.34
N GLN A 23 -6.79 0.49 4.78
CA GLN A 23 -6.39 -0.89 5.06
C GLN A 23 -5.86 -1.64 3.82
N LYS A 24 -6.40 -1.35 2.63
CA LYS A 24 -5.89 -1.92 1.37
C LYS A 24 -4.59 -1.23 0.95
N LEU A 25 -4.51 0.09 1.10
CA LEU A 25 -3.32 0.87 0.73
C LEU A 25 -2.11 0.55 1.61
N SER A 26 -2.33 0.27 2.90
CA SER A 26 -1.27 -0.09 3.84
C SER A 26 -0.51 -1.37 3.48
N GLN A 27 -1.08 -2.21 2.60
CA GLN A 27 -0.40 -3.40 2.06
C GLN A 27 0.72 -3.04 1.06
N TYR A 28 0.68 -1.85 0.48
CA TYR A 28 1.59 -1.42 -0.59
C TYR A 28 2.46 -0.22 -0.19
N VAL A 29 1.94 0.69 0.63
CA VAL A 29 2.64 1.91 1.06
C VAL A 29 2.31 2.21 2.52
N PRO A 30 3.27 2.66 3.33
CA PRO A 30 2.97 3.12 4.69
C PRO A 30 1.99 4.29 4.65
N VAL A 31 0.79 4.07 5.19
CA VAL A 31 -0.22 5.13 5.38
C VAL A 31 -0.20 5.53 6.84
N GLN A 32 0.16 6.79 7.12
CA GLN A 32 0.21 7.33 8.48
C GLN A 32 -1.18 7.25 9.14
N GLY A 33 -1.27 6.72 10.35
CA GLY A 33 -2.52 6.59 11.12
C GLY A 33 -3.35 5.32 10.87
N ALA A 34 -2.87 4.36 10.07
CA ALA A 34 -3.60 3.13 9.75
C ALA A 34 -3.75 2.14 10.94
N GLU A 35 -2.83 2.19 11.91
CA GLU A 35 -2.75 1.20 12.99
C GLU A 35 -3.68 1.51 14.19
N GLU A 36 -3.89 2.78 14.54
CA GLU A 36 -4.64 3.15 15.75
C GLU A 36 -6.17 3.11 15.58
N HIS A 37 -6.67 3.22 14.34
CA HIS A 37 -8.11 3.24 14.08
C HIS A 37 -8.70 1.89 13.62
N SER A 38 -7.90 1.01 12.98
CA SER A 38 -8.42 -0.23 12.40
C SER A 38 -8.82 -1.27 13.46
N GLN A 39 -8.18 -1.26 14.64
CA GLN A 39 -8.48 -2.21 15.72
C GLN A 39 -9.61 -1.73 16.64
N GLN A 40 -9.77 -0.41 16.83
CA GLN A 40 -10.82 0.15 17.69
C GLN A 40 -12.22 0.12 17.03
N LEU A 41 -12.31 0.31 15.71
CA LEU A 41 -13.60 0.48 15.02
C LEU A 41 -14.40 -0.81 14.82
N CYS A 42 -13.74 -1.98 14.71
CA CYS A 42 -14.44 -3.27 14.60
C CYS A 42 -14.92 -3.82 15.97
N HIS A 43 -14.39 -3.29 17.08
CA HIS A 43 -14.74 -3.72 18.45
C HIS A 43 -15.65 -2.73 19.21
N GLY A 44 -15.91 -1.53 18.66
CA GLY A 44 -16.57 -0.43 19.37
C GLY A 44 -18.09 -0.50 19.56
N LEU A 45 -18.80 -1.51 19.02
CA LEU A 45 -20.26 -1.63 19.20
C LEU A 45 -20.68 -2.22 20.57
N SER A 46 -19.78 -2.26 21.55
CA SER A 46 -20.09 -2.76 22.90
C SER A 46 -19.21 -2.09 23.95
N GLN A 47 -19.45 -0.81 24.23
CA GLN A 47 -19.51 -0.27 25.59
C GLN A 47 -19.68 1.26 25.56
N ASP A 48 -20.84 1.71 26.02
CA ASP A 48 -21.04 3.05 26.57
C ASP A 48 -20.16 3.25 27.82
N THR A 49 -19.67 4.48 28.02
CA THR A 49 -19.86 5.35 29.21
C THR A 49 -18.58 6.11 29.62
N GLN A 50 -18.62 7.44 29.41
CA GLN A 50 -18.04 8.55 30.20
C GLN A 50 -16.53 8.65 30.52
N GLY A 51 -15.98 9.86 30.27
CA GLY A 51 -15.17 10.56 31.29
C GLY A 51 -13.91 11.32 30.84
N MET A 52 -14.05 12.64 30.70
CA MET A 52 -13.11 13.75 31.01
C MET A 52 -11.59 13.65 30.71
N ASP A 53 -11.17 14.51 29.77
CA ASP A 53 -10.25 15.66 29.92
C ASP A 53 -9.13 15.60 30.98
N THR A 54 -7.86 15.82 30.58
CA THR A 54 -6.88 16.76 31.21
C THR A 54 -5.56 16.78 30.43
N GLU A 55 -5.11 18.00 30.15
CA GLU A 55 -3.84 18.44 29.57
C GLU A 55 -2.61 18.07 30.42
N HIS A 56 -1.46 17.73 29.80
CA HIS A 56 -0.11 18.28 30.08
C HIS A 56 0.99 17.44 29.42
N ALA A 57 1.74 18.07 28.52
CA ALA A 57 3.10 17.65 28.13
C ALA A 57 4.10 18.13 29.21
N PRO A 58 5.25 17.45 29.35
CA PRO A 58 6.48 18.09 28.91
C PRO A 58 7.49 17.16 28.20
N ASP A 59 8.06 17.70 27.13
CA ASP A 59 9.37 17.43 26.50
C ASP A 59 10.18 16.23 27.01
N GLU A 60 10.25 15.17 26.22
CA GLU A 60 11.27 14.12 26.33
C GLU A 60 12.14 14.14 25.05
N PRO A 61 13.48 14.15 25.16
CA PRO A 61 14.35 14.28 23.99
C PRO A 61 14.24 13.06 23.07
N LEU A 62 13.95 13.36 21.81
CA LEU A 62 13.94 12.45 20.67
C LEU A 62 15.15 11.48 20.70
N PRO A 63 14.95 10.16 20.67
CA PRO A 63 16.05 9.24 20.39
C PRO A 63 16.46 9.43 18.92
N ASP A 64 17.69 9.88 18.73
CA ASP A 64 18.40 9.96 17.45
C ASP A 64 18.26 8.65 16.67
N SER A 65 17.23 8.56 15.82
CA SER A 65 16.96 7.40 14.96
C SER A 65 17.92 7.30 13.76
N CYS A 66 19.08 7.96 13.82
CA CYS A 66 20.10 7.91 12.77
C CYS A 66 21.33 7.06 13.12
N THR A 67 21.28 6.26 14.20
CA THR A 67 22.44 5.45 14.63
C THR A 67 22.42 3.98 14.18
N SER A 68 21.42 3.49 13.44
CA SER A 68 21.42 2.08 12.97
C SER A 68 22.06 1.83 11.60
N LEU A 69 22.52 2.87 10.89
CA LEU A 69 23.43 2.72 9.73
C LEU A 69 24.90 2.56 10.16
N GLY A 70 25.12 2.19 11.43
CA GLY A 70 26.43 2.02 12.06
C GLY A 70 27.06 0.65 11.83
N GLU A 71 27.31 0.28 10.57
CA GLU A 71 28.31 -0.76 10.27
C GLU A 71 28.82 -0.61 8.82
N ARG A 72 30.06 -0.13 8.65
CA ARG A 72 30.72 -0.18 7.34
C ARG A 72 30.95 -1.65 6.98
N ARG A 73 30.17 -2.21 6.06
CA ARG A 73 30.34 -3.58 5.56
C ARG A 73 31.17 -3.59 4.29
N SER A 74 32.00 -4.62 4.14
CA SER A 74 32.73 -4.83 2.88
C SER A 74 31.77 -5.26 1.77
N VAL A 75 32.12 -4.97 0.51
CA VAL A 75 31.35 -5.41 -0.66
C VAL A 75 31.14 -6.92 -0.66
N ALA A 76 32.12 -7.69 -0.18
CA ALA A 76 32.01 -9.14 -0.04
C ALA A 76 30.95 -9.56 1.01
N GLN A 77 30.87 -8.85 2.14
CA GLN A 77 29.83 -9.09 3.16
C GLN A 77 28.44 -8.71 2.64
N LEU A 78 28.34 -7.64 1.85
CA LEU A 78 27.08 -7.26 1.18
C LEU A 78 26.65 -8.32 0.17
N ALA A 79 27.55 -8.78 -0.70
CA ALA A 79 27.27 -9.82 -1.67
C ALA A 79 26.81 -11.13 -0.99
N GLN A 80 27.48 -11.54 0.10
CA GLN A 80 27.07 -12.71 0.87
C GLN A 80 25.70 -12.52 1.53
N SER A 81 25.36 -11.32 1.98
CA SER A 81 24.03 -11.02 2.54
C SER A 81 22.94 -11.16 1.49
N VAL A 82 23.16 -10.62 0.28
CA VAL A 82 22.20 -10.70 -0.83
C VAL A 82 22.06 -12.14 -1.34
N LEU A 83 23.16 -12.89 -1.41
CA LEU A 83 23.14 -14.28 -1.88
C LEU A 83 22.57 -15.26 -0.85
N ARG A 84 22.68 -14.96 0.46
CA ARG A 84 22.07 -15.76 1.54
C ARG A 84 20.59 -15.46 1.74
N GLN A 85 20.17 -14.24 1.42
CA GLN A 85 18.75 -13.93 1.35
C GLN A 85 18.17 -14.65 0.13
N ARG A 86 17.21 -15.54 0.36
CA ARG A 86 16.33 -15.97 -0.72
C ARG A 86 15.73 -14.68 -1.30
N PRO A 87 15.66 -14.50 -2.63
CA PRO A 87 14.93 -13.37 -3.20
C PRO A 87 13.46 -13.54 -2.83
N GLU A 88 13.10 -13.04 -1.65
CA GLU A 88 11.73 -12.86 -1.27
C GLU A 88 11.23 -11.73 -2.17
N LEU A 89 10.27 -12.07 -3.03
CA LEU A 89 9.56 -11.04 -3.77
C LEU A 89 9.09 -10.00 -2.75
N PRO A 90 9.37 -8.69 -2.98
CA PRO A 90 8.80 -7.61 -2.20
C PRO A 90 7.35 -7.89 -1.87
N ALA A 91 6.89 -7.57 -0.66
CA ALA A 91 5.52 -7.90 -0.22
C ALA A 91 4.45 -7.45 -1.23
N ALA A 92 4.68 -6.34 -1.93
CA ALA A 92 3.84 -5.83 -3.02
C ALA A 92 3.67 -6.80 -4.21
N LEU A 93 4.63 -7.70 -4.46
CA LEU A 93 4.60 -8.70 -5.52
C LEU A 93 4.09 -10.07 -5.03
N ARG A 94 3.69 -10.20 -3.75
CA ARG A 94 3.03 -11.41 -3.23
C ARG A 94 1.54 -11.45 -3.53
N HIS A 95 0.95 -10.36 -4.02
CA HIS A 95 -0.45 -10.33 -4.38
C HIS A 95 -0.68 -11.12 -5.68
N PRO A 96 -1.76 -11.92 -5.75
CA PRO A 96 -2.11 -12.62 -6.98
C PRO A 96 -2.29 -11.64 -8.13
N ALA A 97 -1.87 -12.05 -9.33
CA ALA A 97 -2.10 -11.29 -10.55
C ALA A 97 -3.59 -10.97 -10.67
N TRP A 98 -3.92 -9.70 -10.93
CA TRP A 98 -5.30 -9.28 -11.10
C TRP A 98 -5.95 -10.06 -12.23
N SER A 99 -7.22 -10.43 -12.03
CA SER A 99 -8.01 -10.95 -13.14
C SER A 99 -8.23 -9.85 -14.19
N ALA A 100 -8.41 -10.25 -15.45
CA ALA A 100 -8.73 -9.33 -16.53
C ALA A 100 -9.99 -8.47 -16.23
N ARG A 101 -10.91 -9.00 -15.41
CA ARG A 101 -12.13 -8.30 -15.00
C ARG A 101 -11.84 -7.16 -14.02
N GLU A 102 -10.92 -7.36 -13.09
CA GLU A 102 -10.52 -6.36 -12.09
C GLU A 102 -9.71 -5.22 -12.71
N LEU A 103 -9.03 -5.49 -13.83
CA LEU A 103 -8.33 -4.47 -14.63
C LEU A 103 -9.27 -3.51 -15.36
N GLY A 104 -10.58 -3.80 -15.43
CA GLY A 104 -11.55 -3.04 -16.22
C GLY A 104 -11.48 -1.51 -16.07
N PRO A 105 -11.44 -0.93 -14.85
CA PRO A 105 -11.32 0.52 -14.67
C PRO A 105 -10.02 1.10 -15.26
N PHE A 106 -8.91 0.38 -15.14
CA PHE A 106 -7.61 0.79 -15.68
C PHE A 106 -7.59 0.69 -17.20
N ILE A 107 -8.14 -0.38 -17.76
CA ILE A 107 -8.29 -0.54 -19.21
C ILE A 107 -9.12 0.62 -19.78
N ARG A 108 -10.21 1.03 -19.12
CA ARG A 108 -11.01 2.18 -19.56
C ARG A 108 -10.20 3.48 -19.59
N LEU A 109 -9.34 3.69 -18.60
CA LEU A 109 -8.44 4.85 -18.59
C LEU A 109 -7.43 4.78 -19.74
N CYS A 110 -6.83 3.61 -19.97
CA CYS A 110 -5.89 3.40 -21.08
C CYS A 110 -6.54 3.62 -22.45
N LEU A 111 -7.80 3.21 -22.62
CA LEU A 111 -8.58 3.43 -23.85
C LEU A 111 -8.89 4.91 -24.13
N MET A 112 -8.59 5.83 -23.21
CA MET A 112 -8.61 7.26 -23.51
C MET A 112 -7.46 7.68 -24.45
N ASP A 113 -6.39 6.89 -24.52
CA ASP A 113 -5.35 7.02 -25.54
C ASP A 113 -5.73 6.19 -26.77
N GLN A 114 -5.92 6.87 -27.89
CA GLN A 114 -6.27 6.26 -29.18
C GLN A 114 -5.23 5.25 -29.69
N HIS A 115 -3.98 5.34 -29.24
CA HIS A 115 -2.90 4.43 -29.67
C HIS A 115 -2.83 3.16 -28.81
N PHE A 116 -3.49 3.14 -27.66
CA PHE A 116 -3.41 2.04 -26.71
C PHE A 116 -3.85 0.68 -27.30
N PRO A 117 -4.96 0.56 -28.07
CA PRO A 117 -5.35 -0.71 -28.65
C PRO A 117 -4.29 -1.30 -29.59
N ALA A 118 -3.71 -0.48 -30.48
CA ALA A 118 -2.66 -0.92 -31.41
C ALA A 118 -1.39 -1.35 -30.66
N PHE A 119 -1.00 -0.60 -29.62
CA PHE A 119 0.11 -0.99 -28.75
C PHE A 119 -0.12 -2.34 -28.08
N VAL A 120 -1.33 -2.61 -27.57
CA VAL A 120 -1.67 -3.90 -26.94
C VAL A 120 -1.55 -5.06 -27.93
N GLU A 121 -2.03 -4.88 -29.17
CA GLU A 121 -1.87 -5.88 -30.23
C GLU A 121 -0.40 -6.17 -30.55
N ASP A 122 0.44 -5.14 -30.61
CA ASP A 122 1.88 -5.32 -30.90
C ASP A 122 2.61 -6.02 -29.75
N VAL A 123 2.26 -5.71 -28.49
CA VAL A 123 2.78 -6.43 -27.33
C VAL A 123 2.33 -7.90 -27.34
N GLU A 124 1.07 -8.19 -27.67
CA GLU A 124 0.57 -9.56 -27.77
C GLU A 124 1.32 -10.38 -28.84
N LYS A 125 1.56 -9.77 -30.02
CA LYS A 125 2.37 -10.40 -31.08
C LYS A 125 3.79 -10.70 -30.61
N GLU A 126 4.44 -9.75 -29.94
CA GLU A 126 5.81 -9.94 -29.45
C GLU A 126 5.89 -11.00 -28.34
N LEU A 127 4.89 -11.07 -27.45
CA LEU A 127 4.80 -12.12 -26.44
C LEU A 127 4.64 -13.50 -27.06
N HIS A 128 3.80 -13.64 -28.09
CA HIS A 128 3.69 -14.89 -28.83
C HIS A 128 4.99 -15.28 -29.51
N ARG A 129 5.68 -14.32 -30.15
CA ARG A 129 6.99 -14.53 -30.77
C ARG A 129 8.02 -15.09 -29.78
N LEU A 130 8.09 -14.51 -28.57
CA LEU A 130 9.02 -14.92 -27.52
C LEU A 130 8.65 -16.25 -26.85
N ALA A 131 7.37 -16.61 -26.81
CA ALA A 131 6.91 -17.86 -26.20
C ALA A 131 7.15 -19.10 -27.09
N GLU A 132 7.34 -18.89 -28.39
CA GLU A 132 7.64 -19.95 -29.37
C GLU A 132 9.16 -20.11 -29.65
N GLU A 133 10.02 -19.28 -29.04
CA GLU A 133 11.49 -19.42 -29.01
C GLU A 133 11.98 -20.44 -27.96
#